data_AF-A0A3B9EGE8-F1
#
_entry.id   AF-A0A3B9EGE8-F1
#
_cell.length_a   1.000
_cell.length_b   1.000
_cell.length_c   1.000
_cell.angle_alpha   90.00
_cell.angle_beta   90.00
_cell.angle_gamma   90.00
#
_symmetry.space_group_name_H-M   'P 1'
#
loop_
_entity.id
_entity.type
_entity.pdbx_description
1 polymer ?
#
loop_
_entity_poly.entity_id
_entity_poly.type
_entity_poly.pdbx_seq_one_letter_code
_entity_poly.pdbx_strand_id
1 'polypeptide(L)' 'KGERSWTVADEIEVTQEGDELSLTPRSDSQRAKAMWGLSRTLVANMVTGVTEGFEKTLELVGVG' A
#
# COMPACT_ATOMS: atom_id res chain seq x y z
N LYS A 1 12.87 -11.68 -7.47
CA LYS A 1 11.43 -11.60 -7.15
C LYS A 1 11.29 -11.56 -5.65
N GLY A 2 10.91 -10.42 -5.08
CA GLY A 2 10.76 -10.26 -3.63
C GLY A 2 9.31 -10.50 -3.19
N GLU A 3 9.13 -11.03 -2.00
CA GLU A 3 7.82 -11.17 -1.35
C GLU A 3 7.69 -10.09 -0.27
N ARG A 4 6.53 -9.44 -0.18
CA ARG A 4 6.18 -8.47 0.86
C ARG A 4 4.87 -8.89 1.48
N SER A 5 4.90 -9.16 2.77
CA SER A 5 3.71 -9.49 3.57
C SER A 5 3.33 -8.30 4.45
N TRP A 6 2.06 -7.92 4.41
CA TRP A 6 1.50 -6.94 5.33
C TRP A 6 0.16 -7.43 5.87
N THR A 7 -0.06 -7.25 7.17
CA THR A 7 -1.32 -7.62 7.82
C THR A 7 -2.28 -6.44 7.75
N VAL A 8 -3.40 -6.65 7.05
CA VAL A 8 -4.48 -5.67 6.92
C VAL A 8 -5.23 -5.54 8.26
N ALA A 9 -5.69 -4.33 8.59
CA ALA A 9 -6.48 -4.10 9.79
C ALA A 9 -7.86 -4.79 9.70
N ASP A 10 -8.38 -5.30 10.82
CA ASP A 10 -9.67 -6.01 10.91
C ASP A 10 -10.87 -5.18 10.43
N GLU A 11 -10.69 -3.87 10.33
CA GLU A 11 -11.69 -2.88 9.95
C GLU A 11 -11.87 -2.80 8.42
N ILE A 12 -11.01 -3.48 7.66
CA ILE A 12 -10.98 -3.51 6.20
C ILE A 12 -11.25 -4.94 5.72
N GLU A 13 -12.15 -5.04 4.76
CA GLU A 13 -12.39 -6.26 4.00
C GLU A 13 -11.58 -6.21 2.70
N VAL A 14 -10.98 -7.35 2.35
CA VAL A 14 -10.16 -7.50 1.16
C VAL A 14 -10.78 -8.61 0.33
N THR A 15 -11.18 -8.27 -0.89
CA THR A 15 -11.73 -9.21 -1.85
C THR A 15 -10.83 -9.23 -3.07
N GLN A 16 -10.39 -10.43 -3.48
CA GLN A 16 -9.64 -10.62 -4.71
C GLN A 16 -10.58 -11.19 -5.78
N GLU A 17 -10.84 -10.43 -6.83
CA GLU A 17 -11.62 -10.86 -7.98
C GLU A 17 -10.70 -10.98 -9.20
N GLY A 18 -10.18 -12.18 -9.44
CA GLY A 18 -9.23 -12.44 -10.53
C GLY A 18 -7.94 -11.65 -10.34
N ASP A 19 -7.70 -10.71 -11.27
CA ASP A 19 -6.52 -9.84 -11.30
C ASP A 19 -6.71 -8.52 -10.53
N GLU A 20 -7.92 -8.25 -10.01
CA GLU A 20 -8.21 -7.02 -9.27
C GLU A 20 -8.32 -7.30 -7.75
N LEU A 21 -7.66 -6.45 -6.95
CA LEU A 21 -7.76 -6.46 -5.49
C LEU A 21 -8.63 -5.29 -5.03
N SER A 22 -9.80 -5.59 -4.48
CA SER A 22 -10.71 -4.61 -3.91
C SER A 22 -10.55 -4.54 -2.40
N LEU A 23 -10.45 -3.31 -1.87
CA LEU A 23 -10.43 -3.03 -0.44
C LEU A 23 -11.70 -2.25 -0.10
N THR A 24 -12.46 -2.71 0.88
CA THR A 24 -13.71 -2.06 1.33
C THR A 24 -13.66 -1.86 2.85
N PRO A 25 -14.06 -0.68 3.37
CA PRO A 25 -14.18 -0.49 4.81
C PRO A 25 -15.40 -1.27 5.32
N ARG A 26 -15.24 -2.01 6.43
CA ARG A 26 -16.34 -2.77 7.06
C ARG A 26 -17.34 -1.89 7.82
N SER A 27 -16.96 -0.65 8.11
CA SER A 27 -17.82 0.32 8.79
C SER A 27 -17.61 1.73 8.24
N ASP A 28 -18.61 2.59 8.41
CA ASP A 28 -18.54 4.00 8.04
C ASP A 28 -17.80 4.89 9.04
N SER A 29 -17.16 4.27 10.05
CA SER A 29 -16.40 4.99 11.07
C SER A 29 -15.24 5.77 10.46
N GLN A 30 -14.91 6.92 11.08
CA GLN A 30 -13.79 7.75 10.64
C GLN A 30 -12.47 6.96 10.63
N ARG A 31 -12.30 6.04 11.59
CA ARG A 31 -11.14 5.16 11.69
C ARG A 31 -11.08 4.17 10.53
N ALA A 32 -12.18 3.49 10.20
CA ALA A 32 -12.23 2.56 9.07
C ALA A 32 -11.93 3.27 7.73
N LYS A 33 -12.43 4.49 7.53
CA LYS A 33 -12.11 5.31 6.34
C LYS A 33 -10.63 5.68 6.27
N ALA A 34 -10.02 6.04 7.39
CA ALA A 34 -8.58 6.33 7.46
C ALA A 34 -7.74 5.08 7.18
N MET A 35 -8.10 3.94 7.77
CA MET A 35 -7.43 2.65 7.55
C MET A 35 -7.58 2.20 6.09
N TRP A 36 -8.72 2.47 5.45
CA TRP A 36 -8.94 2.14 4.05
C TRP A 36 -7.97 2.90 3.13
N GLY A 37 -7.85 4.21 3.31
CA GLY A 37 -6.90 5.04 2.54
C GLY A 37 -5.44 4.62 2.73
N LEU A 38 -5.06 4.32 3.97
CA LEU A 38 -3.74 3.79 4.31
C LEU A 38 -3.49 2.44 3.63
N SER A 39 -4.43 1.51 3.75
CA SER A 39 -4.31 0.15 3.19
C SER A 39 -4.16 0.18 1.68
N ARG A 40 -4.96 1.00 0.98
CA ARG A 40 -4.85 1.21 -0.46
C ARG A 40 -3.46 1.70 -0.86
N THR A 41 -2.91 2.66 -0.11
CA THR A 41 -1.59 3.24 -0.39
C THR A 41 -0.47 2.23 -0.15
N LEU A 42 -0.54 1.48 0.94
CA LEU A 42 0.44 0.44 1.24
C LEU A 42 0.43 -0.67 0.20
N VAL A 43 -0.74 -1.15 -0.22
CA VAL A 43 -0.87 -2.16 -1.28
C VAL A 43 -0.28 -1.65 -2.59
N ALA A 44 -0.63 -0.43 -3.01
CA ALA A 44 -0.06 0.17 -4.22
C ALA A 44 1.48 0.24 -4.15
N ASN A 45 2.03 0.72 -3.02
CA ASN A 45 3.47 0.80 -2.80
C ASN A 45 4.15 -0.58 -2.78
N MET A 46 3.48 -1.61 -2.25
CA MET A 46 4.00 -2.98 -2.27
C MET A 46 4.05 -3.55 -3.69
N VAL A 47 3.03 -3.30 -4.51
CA VAL A 47 3.02 -3.72 -5.93
C VAL A 47 4.14 -2.99 -6.68
N THR A 48 4.15 -1.65 -6.63
CA THR A 48 5.17 -0.82 -7.27
C THR A 48 6.59 -1.19 -6.83
N GLY A 49 6.80 -1.39 -5.53
CA GLY A 49 8.13 -1.73 -4.99
C GLY A 49 8.62 -3.13 -5.37
N VAL A 50 7.73 -4.06 -5.73
CA VAL A 50 8.10 -5.40 -6.21
C VAL A 50 8.26 -5.42 -7.74
N THR A 51 7.53 -4.58 -8.47
CA THR A 51 7.59 -4.49 -9.95
C THR A 51 8.71 -3.58 -10.45
N GLU A 52 8.82 -2.36 -9.91
CA GLU A 52 9.75 -1.32 -10.37
C GLU A 52 11.01 -1.24 -9.50
N GLY A 53 10.91 -1.62 -8.23
CA GLY A 53 11.99 -1.44 -7.25
C GLY A 53 11.97 -0.05 -6.61
N PHE A 54 12.93 0.22 -5.73
CA PHE A 54 13.04 1.49 -5.02
C PHE A 54 14.21 2.30 -5.58
N GLU A 55 13.92 3.44 -6.21
CA GLU A 55 14.93 4.41 -6.63
C GLU A 55 14.80 5.68 -5.78
N LYS A 56 15.87 6.02 -5.05
CA LYS A 56 15.97 7.30 -4.33
C LYS A 56 17.24 7.99 -4.81
N THR A 57 17.07 8.88 -5.78
CA THR A 57 18.14 9.75 -6.26
C THR A 57 18.47 10.76 -5.16
N LEU A 58 19.57 10.53 -4.44
CA LEU A 58 20.13 11.54 -3.55
C LEU A 58 20.93 12.53 -4.41
N GLU A 59 20.36 13.72 -4.61
CA GLU A 59 21.12 14.85 -5.11
C GLU A 59 22.03 15.38 -3.99
N LEU A 60 23.30 15.03 -4.06
CA LEU A 60 24.35 15.60 -3.21
C LEU A 60 24.64 17.02 -3.70
N VAL A 61 24.09 18.02 -3.02
CA VAL A 61 24.48 19.42 -3.21
C VAL A 61 25.65 19.71 -2.27
N GLY A 62 26.88 19.63 -2.80
CA GLY A 62 28.10 20.01 -2.11
C GLY A 62 28.75 21.22 -2.76
N VAL A 63 29.07 22.26 -1.97
CA VAL A 63 30.02 23.31 -2.36
C VAL A 63 31.44 22.79 -2.13
N GLY A 64 31.87 21.83 -2.94
CA GLY A 64 33.20 21.22 -2.86
C GLY A 64 33.48 20.32 -4.04
#